data_AF-A0A1G7I7Q6-F1
#
_entry.id   AF-A0A1G7I7Q6-F1
#
_cell.length_a   1.000
_cell.length_b   1.000
_cell.length_c   1.000
_cell.angle_alpha   90.00
_cell.angle_beta   90.00
_cell.angle_gamma   90.00
#
_symmetry.space_group_name_H-M   'P 1'
#
loop_
_entity.id
_entity.type
_entity.pdbx_description
1 polymer ?
#
loop_
_entity_poly.entity_id
_entity_poly.type
_entity_poly.pdbx_seq_one_letter_code
_entity_poly.pdbx_strand_id
1 'polypeptide(L)'
;MKYFKQHETAIVIIIASLVIFLSIFWLSIKQNNDLENNKNLYGKNISNDSNIDLTNKVFSYISFENDKEVDGVIIQTNKEVTRHIFDFKNKIVTFKTKLNGKTIKINYPINGFYKQEGLVATTYVIEVNTLGVKEIWFSPGVPNLGYDYDDGSRIACYNLELLNEE
;
A
#
# COMPACT_ATOMS: atom_id res chain seq x y z
N MET A 1 14.55 -56.35 -23.11
CA MET A 1 14.67 -55.85 -21.72
C MET A 1 15.01 -54.36 -21.60
N LYS A 2 15.76 -53.73 -22.54
CA LYS A 2 16.05 -52.27 -22.50
C LYS A 2 14.83 -51.36 -22.78
N TYR A 3 13.93 -51.76 -23.69
CA TYR A 3 12.72 -50.99 -24.03
C TYR A 3 11.76 -50.82 -22.85
N PHE A 4 11.56 -51.85 -22.02
CA PHE A 4 10.69 -51.77 -20.85
C PHE A 4 11.16 -50.73 -19.81
N LYS A 5 12.47 -50.62 -19.56
CA LYS A 5 13.02 -49.62 -18.63
C LYS A 5 12.89 -48.17 -19.11
N GLN A 6 12.87 -47.95 -20.43
CA GLN A 6 12.67 -46.61 -21.00
C GLN A 6 11.21 -46.15 -20.87
N HIS A 7 10.25 -47.05 -20.98
CA HIS A 7 8.84 -46.73 -20.74
C HIS A 7 8.54 -46.44 -19.26
N GLU A 8 9.13 -47.21 -18.34
CA GLU A 8 8.98 -46.98 -16.90
C GLU A 8 9.55 -45.62 -16.46
N THR A 9 10.72 -45.24 -16.97
CA THR A 9 11.33 -43.94 -16.68
C THR A 9 10.53 -42.77 -17.25
N ALA A 10 9.98 -42.90 -18.46
CA ALA A 10 9.09 -41.89 -19.05
C ALA A 10 7.81 -41.69 -18.23
N ILE A 11 7.19 -42.78 -17.75
CA ILE A 11 5.98 -42.72 -16.92
C ILE A 11 6.27 -41.99 -15.60
N VAL A 12 7.40 -42.27 -14.94
CA VAL A 12 7.78 -41.60 -13.69
C VAL A 12 7.98 -40.09 -13.89
N ILE A 13 8.62 -39.68 -15.00
CA ILE A 13 8.83 -38.26 -15.32
C ILE A 13 7.50 -37.54 -15.56
N ILE A 14 6.57 -38.18 -16.28
CA ILE A 14 5.23 -37.61 -16.55
C ILE A 14 4.46 -37.44 -15.24
N ILE A 15 4.46 -38.44 -14.37
CA ILE A 15 3.77 -38.37 -13.08
C ILE A 15 4.38 -37.27 -12.20
N ALA A 16 5.72 -37.19 -12.11
CA ALA A 16 6.39 -36.15 -11.34
C ALA A 16 6.06 -34.74 -11.84
N SER A 17 6.02 -34.56 -13.17
CA SER A 17 5.67 -33.28 -13.80
C SER A 17 4.21 -32.89 -13.51
N LEU A 18 3.30 -33.86 -13.50
CA LEU A 18 1.89 -33.63 -13.19
C LEU A 18 1.69 -33.19 -11.73
N VAL A 19 2.42 -33.80 -10.79
CA VAL A 19 2.39 -33.43 -9.37
C VAL A 19 2.89 -32.00 -9.15
N ILE A 20 3.99 -31.62 -9.80
CA ILE A 20 4.53 -30.26 -9.72
C ILE A 20 3.51 -29.26 -10.28
N PHE A 21 2.92 -29.54 -11.44
CA PHE A 21 1.93 -28.65 -12.06
C PHE A 21 0.69 -28.46 -11.16
N LEU A 22 0.17 -29.56 -10.58
CA LEU A 22 -0.97 -29.51 -9.65
C LEU A 22 -0.64 -28.71 -8.38
N SER A 23 0.58 -28.83 -7.85
CA SER A 23 0.99 -28.07 -6.67
C SER A 23 1.06 -26.56 -6.93
N ILE A 24 1.61 -26.15 -8.07
CA ILE A 24 1.69 -24.73 -8.49
C ILE A 24 0.28 -24.17 -8.69
N PHE A 25 -0.59 -24.94 -9.35
CA PHE A 25 -1.98 -24.56 -9.57
C PHE A 25 -2.75 -24.35 -8.26
N TRP A 26 -2.57 -25.24 -7.27
CA TRP A 26 -3.22 -25.14 -5.96
C TRP A 26 -2.71 -23.93 -5.14
N LEU A 27 -1.40 -23.66 -5.19
CA LEU A 27 -0.79 -22.47 -4.59
C LEU A 27 -1.35 -21.17 -5.18
N SER A 28 -1.54 -21.13 -6.51
CA SER A 28 -2.11 -19.97 -7.19
C SER A 28 -3.58 -19.73 -6.81
N ILE A 29 -4.40 -20.78 -6.70
CA ILE A 29 -5.79 -20.67 -6.22
C ILE A 29 -5.84 -20.12 -4.79
N LYS A 30 -4.96 -20.61 -3.90
CA LYS A 30 -4.93 -20.17 -2.51
C LYS A 30 -4.61 -18.66 -2.40
N GLN A 31 -3.61 -18.19 -3.15
CA GLN A 31 -3.26 -16.77 -3.19
C GLN A 31 -4.40 -15.89 -3.73
N ASN A 32 -5.12 -16.35 -4.76
CA ASN A 32 -6.26 -15.61 -5.31
C ASN A 32 -7.43 -15.54 -4.31
N ASN A 33 -7.72 -16.64 -3.60
CA ASN A 33 -8.77 -16.66 -2.58
C ASN A 33 -8.43 -15.77 -1.37
N ASP A 34 -7.15 -15.73 -0.95
CA ASP A 34 -6.69 -14.85 0.13
C ASP A 34 -6.79 -13.36 -0.29
N LEU A 35 -6.52 -13.06 -1.57
CA LEU A 35 -6.70 -11.72 -2.14
C LEU A 35 -8.18 -11.31 -2.22
N GLU A 36 -9.05 -12.23 -2.66
CA GLU A 36 -10.49 -11.99 -2.81
C GLU A 36 -11.20 -11.87 -1.46
N ASN A 37 -10.81 -12.68 -0.46
CA ASN A 37 -11.32 -12.56 0.90
C ASN A 37 -10.92 -11.23 1.56
N ASN A 38 -9.67 -10.77 1.36
CA ASN A 38 -9.27 -9.44 1.81
C ASN A 38 -10.06 -8.34 1.08
N LYS A 39 -10.23 -8.45 -0.24
CA LYS A 39 -11.03 -7.49 -1.02
C LYS A 39 -12.49 -7.42 -0.55
N ASN A 40 -13.09 -8.55 -0.16
CA ASN A 40 -14.46 -8.61 0.34
C ASN A 40 -14.62 -8.11 1.79
N LEU A 41 -13.58 -8.21 2.63
CA LEU A 41 -13.57 -7.62 3.98
C LEU A 41 -13.47 -6.09 3.95
N TYR A 42 -12.72 -5.52 2.99
CA TYR A 42 -12.62 -4.06 2.81
C TYR A 42 -13.72 -3.46 1.91
N GLY A 43 -14.24 -4.22 0.94
CA GLY A 43 -15.26 -3.76 -0.01
C GLY A 43 -16.68 -3.69 0.56
N LYS A 44 -16.98 -4.39 1.67
CA LYS A 44 -18.34 -4.41 2.24
C LYS A 44 -18.69 -3.14 3.05
N ASN A 45 -17.73 -2.26 3.31
CA ASN A 45 -17.94 -0.99 3.99
C ASN A 45 -17.89 0.25 3.06
N ILE A 46 -17.66 0.07 1.75
CA ILE A 46 -17.59 1.19 0.79
C ILE A 46 -18.66 0.96 -0.28
N SER A 47 -19.91 1.17 0.09
CA SER A 47 -20.98 1.38 -0.87
C SER A 47 -20.92 2.82 -1.38
N ASN A 48 -20.74 2.98 -2.70
CA ASN A 48 -20.98 4.19 -3.51
C ASN A 48 -20.29 5.48 -3.06
N ASP A 49 -19.06 5.73 -3.51
CA ASP A 49 -18.45 7.07 -3.38
C ASP A 49 -18.08 7.68 -4.73
N SER A 50 -19.11 7.91 -5.54
CA SER A 50 -19.02 8.85 -6.66
C SER A 50 -18.96 10.27 -6.08
N ASN A 51 -17.76 10.86 -6.09
CA ASN A 51 -17.41 12.23 -5.68
C ASN A 51 -17.34 12.51 -4.17
N ILE A 52 -16.31 11.99 -3.49
CA ILE A 52 -15.81 12.59 -2.25
C ILE A 52 -15.42 14.04 -2.52
N ASP A 53 -16.18 14.98 -1.96
CA ASP A 53 -15.77 16.35 -1.78
C ASP A 53 -14.77 16.41 -0.62
N LEU A 54 -13.49 16.53 -0.95
CA LEU A 54 -12.42 16.62 0.04
C LEU A 54 -12.26 18.02 0.63
N THR A 55 -12.85 19.05 0.03
CA THR A 55 -12.44 20.45 0.24
C THR A 55 -12.62 20.93 1.69
N ASN A 56 -13.46 20.27 2.48
CA ASN A 56 -13.71 20.58 3.89
C ASN A 56 -13.40 19.43 4.85
N LYS A 57 -12.76 18.35 4.38
CA LYS A 57 -12.52 17.16 5.18
C LYS A 57 -11.17 17.17 5.87
N VAL A 58 -11.13 16.54 7.05
CA VAL A 58 -9.89 16.23 7.76
C VAL A 58 -9.80 14.73 8.01
N PHE A 59 -8.72 14.12 7.55
CA PHE A 59 -8.45 12.71 7.84
C PHE A 59 -7.23 12.59 8.76
N SER A 60 -7.37 11.85 9.86
CA SER A 60 -6.29 11.56 10.78
C SER A 60 -5.98 10.07 10.81
N TYR A 61 -4.72 9.71 10.58
CA TYR A 61 -4.23 8.33 10.61
C TYR A 61 -3.05 8.19 11.56
N ILE A 62 -2.83 6.95 12.00
CA ILE A 62 -1.61 6.54 12.68
C ILE A 62 -0.99 5.34 11.97
N SER A 63 0.33 5.36 11.81
CA SER A 63 1.14 4.21 11.42
C SER A 63 2.04 3.81 12.58
N PHE A 64 2.36 2.52 12.67
CA PHE A 64 3.30 1.98 13.66
C PHE A 64 4.65 1.60 13.05
N GLU A 65 4.68 1.53 11.72
CA GLU A 65 5.87 1.32 10.92
C GLU A 65 5.75 2.04 9.58
N ASN A 66 6.89 2.21 8.92
CA ASN A 66 6.98 2.69 7.55
C ASN A 66 8.16 2.02 6.84
N ASP A 67 8.03 1.86 5.53
CA ASP A 67 9.08 1.35 4.67
C ASP A 67 9.73 2.51 3.93
N LYS A 68 11.06 2.55 3.94
CA LYS A 68 11.82 3.31 2.96
C LYS A 68 11.97 2.46 1.71
N GLU A 69 11.46 2.98 0.62
CA GLU A 69 11.51 2.38 -0.71
C GLU A 69 12.39 3.23 -1.64
N VAL A 70 13.08 2.58 -2.56
CA VAL A 70 13.77 3.21 -3.69
C VAL A 70 13.43 2.38 -4.92
N ASP A 71 12.93 3.03 -5.97
CA ASP A 71 12.49 2.37 -7.21
C ASP A 71 11.52 1.19 -6.97
N GLY A 72 10.63 1.34 -5.97
CA GLY A 72 9.63 0.32 -5.60
C GLY A 72 10.19 -0.87 -4.81
N VAL A 73 11.46 -0.85 -4.43
CA VAL A 73 12.08 -1.88 -3.58
C VAL A 73 12.19 -1.36 -2.15
N ILE A 74 11.68 -2.12 -1.18
CA ILE A 74 11.86 -1.83 0.25
C ILE A 74 13.33 -2.04 0.62
N ILE A 75 13.99 -0.95 1.01
CA ILE A 75 15.40 -0.97 1.45
C ILE A 75 15.54 -0.98 2.97
N GLN A 76 14.52 -0.51 3.70
CA GLN A 76 14.52 -0.46 5.16
C GLN A 76 13.10 -0.36 5.71
N THR A 77 12.78 -1.13 6.75
CA THR A 77 11.54 -0.98 7.52
C THR A 77 11.84 -0.32 8.87
N ASN A 78 11.13 0.76 9.17
CA ASN A 78 11.26 1.54 10.40
C ASN A 78 10.08 1.28 11.31
N LYS A 79 10.34 0.82 12.55
CA LYS A 79 9.30 0.65 13.57
C LYS A 79 9.12 1.95 14.35
N GLU A 80 8.31 2.84 13.80
CA GLU A 80 8.11 4.19 14.33
C GLU A 80 6.64 4.58 14.30
N VAL A 81 6.14 5.04 15.45
CA VAL A 81 4.76 5.52 15.56
C VAL A 81 4.66 6.93 14.98
N THR A 82 3.94 7.05 13.87
CA THR A 82 3.78 8.29 13.12
C THR A 82 2.30 8.65 13.01
N ARG A 83 1.96 9.92 13.25
CA ARG A 83 0.62 10.44 13.00
C ARG A 83 0.60 11.29 11.74
N HIS A 84 -0.39 11.04 10.89
CA HIS A 84 -0.61 11.73 9.63
C HIS A 84 -1.95 12.44 9.69
N ILE A 85 -2.00 13.71 9.32
CA ILE A 85 -3.24 14.50 9.29
C ILE A 85 -3.33 15.17 7.93
N PHE A 86 -4.36 14.84 7.16
CA PHE A 86 -4.67 15.43 5.87
C PHE A 86 -5.82 16.41 6.07
N ASP A 87 -5.48 17.69 6.23
CA ASP A 87 -6.45 18.77 6.48
C ASP A 87 -6.63 19.56 5.18
N PHE A 88 -7.58 19.14 4.37
CA PHE A 88 -7.87 19.76 3.07
C PHE A 88 -8.52 21.13 3.23
N LYS A 89 -9.24 21.35 4.34
CA LYS A 89 -9.84 22.64 4.70
C LYS A 89 -8.77 23.70 4.91
N ASN A 90 -7.75 23.41 5.72
CA ASN A 90 -6.63 24.31 5.99
C ASN A 90 -5.47 24.13 4.99
N LYS A 91 -5.64 23.28 3.97
CA LYS A 91 -4.65 22.98 2.92
C LYS A 91 -3.28 22.60 3.46
N ILE A 92 -3.26 21.68 4.42
CA ILE A 92 -2.02 21.25 5.08
C ILE A 92 -2.03 19.75 5.36
N VAL A 93 -0.90 19.09 5.08
CA VAL A 93 -0.62 17.74 5.57
C VAL A 93 0.34 17.85 6.74
N THR A 94 -0.04 17.31 7.90
CA THR A 94 0.81 17.26 9.08
C THR A 94 1.37 15.86 9.28
N PHE A 95 2.68 15.75 9.39
CA PHE A 95 3.41 14.55 9.80
C PHE A 95 3.96 14.77 11.21
N LYS A 96 3.63 13.89 12.16
CA LYS A 96 4.18 13.93 13.53
C LYS A 96 4.82 12.61 13.87
N THR A 97 6.07 12.65 14.31
CA THR A 97 6.78 11.45 14.71
C THR A 97 7.72 11.69 15.89
N LYS A 98 8.29 10.64 16.47
CA LYS A 98 9.25 10.74 17.59
C LYS A 98 10.69 10.56 17.11
N LEU A 99 11.45 11.65 17.08
CA LEU A 99 12.88 11.62 16.84
C LEU A 99 13.64 11.86 18.16
N ASN A 100 14.49 10.91 18.56
CA ASN A 100 15.28 11.00 19.80
C ASN A 100 14.43 11.32 21.05
N GLY A 101 13.26 10.69 21.15
CA GLY A 101 12.31 10.88 22.26
C GLY A 101 11.51 12.18 22.22
N LYS A 102 11.78 13.09 21.27
CA LYS A 102 11.02 14.32 21.07
C LYS A 102 10.04 14.17 19.92
N THR A 103 8.80 14.62 20.13
CA THR A 103 7.83 14.72 19.05
C THR A 103 8.22 15.85 18.11
N ILE A 104 8.52 15.51 16.87
CA ILE A 104 8.70 16.47 15.79
C ILE A 104 7.39 16.59 15.00
N LYS A 105 7.10 17.80 14.53
CA LYS A 105 5.95 18.11 13.68
C LYS A 105 6.46 18.75 12.41
N ILE A 106 6.15 18.13 11.28
CA ILE A 106 6.45 18.62 9.94
C ILE A 106 5.11 18.93 9.26
N ASN A 107 5.05 20.07 8.59
CA ASN A 107 3.87 20.51 7.86
C ASN A 107 4.21 20.67 6.39
N TYR A 108 3.40 20.07 5.54
CA TYR A 108 3.49 20.21 4.08
C TYR A 108 2.26 20.99 3.59
N PRO A 109 2.43 22.09 2.85
CA PRO A 109 1.32 22.81 2.24
C PRO A 109 0.72 21.97 1.10
N ILE A 110 -0.60 21.96 0.99
CA ILE A 110 -1.31 21.35 -0.15
C ILE A 110 -1.38 22.41 -1.26
N ASN A 111 -0.51 22.31 -2.26
CA ASN A 111 -0.51 23.23 -3.41
C ASN A 111 -1.56 22.86 -4.45
N GLY A 112 -1.88 21.56 -4.53
CA GLY A 112 -2.87 20.98 -5.40
C GLY A 112 -3.05 19.51 -5.06
N PHE A 113 -4.08 18.88 -5.61
CA PHE A 113 -4.21 17.43 -5.57
C PHE A 113 -5.06 16.93 -6.74
N TYR A 114 -4.81 15.71 -7.17
CA TYR A 114 -5.60 15.03 -8.19
C TYR A 114 -5.91 13.59 -7.77
N LYS A 115 -6.89 13.00 -8.44
CA LYS A 115 -7.28 11.60 -8.25
C LYS A 115 -6.54 10.73 -9.25
N GLN A 116 -5.99 9.63 -8.76
CA GLN A 116 -5.44 8.56 -9.57
C GLN A 116 -6.24 7.28 -9.29
N GLU A 117 -6.91 6.78 -10.31
CA GLU A 117 -7.68 5.53 -10.21
C GLU A 117 -6.71 4.35 -10.15
N GLY A 118 -6.73 3.63 -9.02
CA GLY A 118 -6.00 2.38 -8.85
C GLY A 118 -6.92 1.17 -9.07
N LEU A 119 -6.32 0.01 -9.33
CA LEU A 119 -7.05 -1.26 -9.49
C LEU A 119 -7.85 -1.67 -8.23
N VAL A 120 -7.40 -1.21 -7.06
CA VAL A 120 -7.96 -1.59 -5.76
C VAL A 120 -8.67 -0.42 -5.08
N ALA A 121 -8.16 0.81 -5.20
CA ALA A 121 -8.76 2.01 -4.63
C ALA A 121 -8.31 3.28 -5.35
N THR A 122 -9.12 4.33 -5.22
CA THR A 122 -8.75 5.69 -5.64
C THR A 122 -7.67 6.23 -4.70
N THR A 123 -6.56 6.65 -5.30
CA THR A 123 -5.47 7.34 -4.60
C THR A 123 -5.57 8.83 -4.86
N TYR A 124 -5.44 9.64 -3.81
CA TYR A 124 -5.27 11.08 -3.93
C TYR A 124 -3.79 11.40 -3.92
N VAL A 125 -3.31 12.05 -4.97
CA VAL A 125 -1.93 12.53 -5.07
C VAL A 125 -1.93 14.01 -4.74
N ILE A 126 -1.24 14.37 -3.66
CA ILE A 126 -1.16 15.72 -3.11
C ILE A 126 0.18 16.32 -3.50
N GLU A 127 0.15 17.42 -4.25
CA GLU A 127 1.36 18.15 -4.63
C GLU A 127 1.81 19.06 -3.48
N VAL A 128 3.04 18.89 -3.01
CA VAL A 128 3.58 19.65 -1.86
C VAL A 128 4.90 20.37 -2.17
N ASN A 129 5.81 19.76 -2.93
CA ASN A 129 7.07 20.35 -3.43
C ASN A 129 7.86 21.16 -2.37
N THR A 130 8.09 20.58 -1.19
CA THR A 130 8.83 21.23 -0.11
C THR A 130 9.54 20.22 0.78
N LEU A 131 10.64 20.66 1.40
CA LEU A 131 11.46 19.83 2.31
C LEU A 131 11.94 18.51 1.66
N GLY A 132 12.16 18.52 0.34
CA GLY A 132 12.55 17.36 -0.46
C GLY A 132 11.41 16.39 -0.77
N VAL A 133 10.18 16.63 -0.30
CA VAL A 133 8.99 15.87 -0.66
C VAL A 133 8.33 16.55 -1.85
N LYS A 134 8.15 15.81 -2.94
CA LYS A 134 7.46 16.23 -4.16
C LYS A 134 5.95 16.09 -3.99
N GLU A 135 5.52 14.87 -3.66
CA GLU A 135 4.14 14.43 -3.65
C GLU A 135 3.85 13.55 -2.43
N ILE A 136 2.60 13.58 -1.96
CA ILE A 136 2.11 12.68 -0.92
C ILE A 136 0.92 11.92 -1.48
N TRP A 137 0.99 10.60 -1.50
CA TRP A 137 -0.13 9.75 -1.89
C TRP A 137 -0.92 9.34 -0.65
N PHE A 138 -2.25 9.31 -0.81
CA PHE A 138 -3.17 8.98 0.26
C PHE A 138 -4.41 8.29 -0.30
N SER A 139 -4.72 7.10 0.22
CA SER A 139 -5.88 6.31 -0.20
C SER A 139 -6.81 6.07 1.00
N PRO A 140 -7.92 6.83 1.14
CA PRO A 140 -8.82 6.63 2.29
C PRO A 140 -9.50 5.25 2.28
N GLY A 141 -9.81 4.71 1.10
CA GLY A 141 -10.48 3.40 0.97
C GLY A 141 -9.59 2.19 1.21
N VAL A 142 -8.27 2.35 1.11
CA VAL A 142 -7.26 1.34 1.49
C VAL A 142 -6.19 2.12 2.22
N PRO A 143 -6.23 2.19 3.56
CA PRO A 143 -5.57 3.20 4.37
C PRO A 143 -4.05 2.99 4.33
N ASN A 144 -3.48 3.43 3.22
CA ASN A 144 -2.08 3.43 2.85
C ASN A 144 -1.77 4.85 2.38
N LEU A 145 -0.54 5.27 2.66
CA LEU A 145 -0.04 6.56 2.22
C LEU A 145 1.45 6.47 1.94
N GLY A 146 2.00 7.51 1.36
CA GLY A 146 3.42 7.71 1.41
C GLY A 146 3.87 9.05 0.88
N TYR A 147 5.15 9.29 1.08
CA TYR A 147 5.83 10.54 0.83
C TYR A 147 6.90 10.28 -0.22
N ASP A 148 6.73 10.87 -1.39
CA ASP A 148 7.64 10.71 -2.53
C ASP A 148 8.63 11.86 -2.52
N TYR A 149 9.90 11.53 -2.43
CA TYR A 149 10.99 12.48 -2.35
C TYR A 149 11.61 12.76 -3.72
N ASP A 150 12.20 13.94 -3.86
CA ASP A 150 12.85 14.39 -5.12
C ASP A 150 14.01 13.48 -5.56
N ASP A 151 14.58 12.70 -4.63
CA ASP A 151 15.66 11.75 -4.89
C ASP A 151 15.17 10.39 -5.41
N GLY A 152 13.86 10.23 -5.64
CA GLY A 152 13.23 8.99 -6.09
C GLY A 152 12.96 7.99 -4.95
N SER A 153 13.32 8.32 -3.71
CA SER A 153 12.94 7.52 -2.56
C SER A 153 11.51 7.81 -2.12
N ARG A 154 10.91 6.83 -1.43
CA ARG A 154 9.57 6.92 -0.86
C ARG A 154 9.58 6.47 0.59
N ILE A 155 8.82 7.14 1.44
CA ILE A 155 8.40 6.60 2.72
C ILE A 155 6.95 6.12 2.57
N ALA A 156 6.75 4.81 2.55
CA ALA A 156 5.45 4.17 2.44
C ALA A 156 4.95 3.73 3.83
N CYS A 157 3.70 4.04 4.14
CA CYS A 157 3.04 3.57 5.35
C CYS A 157 1.83 2.73 4.94
N TYR A 158 1.86 1.45 5.29
CA TYR A 158 0.79 0.49 5.03
C TYR A 158 -0.01 0.21 6.31
N ASN A 159 -1.24 -0.30 6.15
CA ASN A 159 -2.09 -0.75 7.26
C ASN A 159 -2.33 0.35 8.33
N LEU A 160 -2.62 1.57 7.90
CA LEU A 160 -2.86 2.68 8.81
C LEU A 160 -4.16 2.45 9.60
N GLU A 161 -4.16 2.87 10.87
CA GLU A 161 -5.40 2.97 11.65
C GLU A 161 -6.00 4.37 11.47
N LEU A 162 -7.27 4.42 11.08
CA LEU A 162 -8.04 5.67 11.06
C LEU A 162 -8.33 6.09 12.50
N LEU A 163 -7.84 7.28 12.87
CA LEU A 163 -8.14 7.88 14.16
C LEU A 163 -9.49 8.60 14.12
N ASN A 164 -9.64 9.55 13.19
CA ASN A 164 -10.83 10.38 13.00
C ASN A 164 -10.99 10.76 11.52
N GLU A 165 -12.24 10.91 11.07
CA GLU A 165 -12.65 11.63 9.86
C GLU A 165 -13.67 12.71 10.27
N GLU A 166 -13.39 13.97 9.96
CA GLU A 166 -14.23 15.15 10.27
C GLU A 166 -14.61 15.92 9.01
#